data_AF-A0A9W8I0F5-F1
#
_entry.id   AF-A0A9W8I0F5-F1
#
_cell.length_a   1.000
_cell.length_b   1.000
_cell.length_c   1.000
_cell.angle_alpha   90.00
_cell.angle_beta   90.00
_cell.angle_gamma   90.00
#
_symmetry.space_group_name_H-M   'P 1'
#
loop_
_entity.id
_entity.type
_entity.pdbx_description
1 polymer ?
#
loop_
_entity_poly.entity_id
_entity_poly.type
_entity_poly.pdbx_seq_one_letter_code
_entity_poly.pdbx_strand_id
1 'polypeptide(L)' 'MSSTAPTNPTAPKSDHEDEDEWDRRIRRTGCFKENEDLLICHADTNDWRKCLREMAAFKE' A
#
# COMPACT_ATOMS: atom_id res chain seq x y z
N MET A 1 -36.38 -7.15 27.99
CA MET A 1 -35.48 -8.01 27.20
C MET A 1 -34.16 -7.28 27.10
N SER A 2 -33.29 -7.46 28.10
CA SER A 2 -31.99 -6.76 28.15
C SER A 2 -30.96 -7.58 27.38
N SER A 3 -30.60 -7.11 26.19
CA SER A 3 -29.46 -7.64 25.44
C SER A 3 -28.31 -6.65 25.57
N THR A 4 -27.37 -6.96 26.45
CA THR A 4 -26.06 -6.31 26.54
C THR A 4 -25.24 -6.67 25.30
N ALA A 5 -24.96 -5.69 24.45
CA ALA A 5 -24.00 -5.84 23.35
C ALA A 5 -22.56 -5.84 23.92
N PRO A 6 -21.65 -6.69 23.41
CA PRO A 6 -20.26 -6.67 23.85
C PRO A 6 -19.56 -5.44 23.27
N THR A 7 -19.14 -4.52 24.14
CA THR A 7 -18.24 -3.42 23.80
C THR A 7 -16.87 -3.99 23.47
N ASN A 8 -16.61 -4.23 22.19
CA ASN A 8 -15.26 -4.49 21.71
C ASN A 8 -14.51 -3.15 21.78
N PRO A 9 -13.43 -3.01 22.57
CA PRO A 9 -12.72 -1.74 22.66
C PRO A 9 -12.15 -1.42 21.29
N THR A 10 -12.67 -0.35 20.68
CA THR A 10 -12.11 0.25 19.47
C THR A 10 -10.63 0.49 19.72
N ALA A 11 -9.78 -0.27 19.02
CA ALA A 11 -8.35 -0.02 18.97
C ALA A 11 -8.13 1.47 18.63
N PRO A 12 -7.12 2.13 19.21
CA PRO A 12 -6.85 3.53 18.91
C PRO A 12 -6.69 3.66 17.41
N LYS A 13 -7.58 4.41 16.78
CA LYS A 13 -7.42 4.77 15.39
C LYS A 13 -6.21 5.70 15.33
N SER A 14 -5.10 5.16 14.87
CA SER A 14 -3.90 5.95 14.58
C SER A 14 -4.26 6.98 13.51
N ASP A 15 -3.59 8.13 13.50
CA ASP A 15 -3.67 9.18 12.46
C ASP A 15 -3.40 8.70 11.01
N HIS A 16 -3.18 7.39 10.79
CA HIS A 16 -3.21 6.67 9.51
C HIS A 16 -4.62 6.26 9.05
N GLU A 17 -5.67 7.03 9.31
CA GLU A 17 -7.00 6.72 8.72
C GLU A 17 -7.08 7.09 7.23
N ASP A 18 -6.13 7.89 6.73
CA ASP A 18 -6.12 8.41 5.35
C ASP A 18 -5.10 7.70 4.43
N GLU A 19 -4.25 6.81 4.95
CA GLU A 19 -3.27 6.06 4.14
C GLU A 19 -3.84 4.70 3.75
N ASP A 20 -3.89 4.41 2.45
CA ASP A 20 -4.36 3.12 1.94
C ASP A 20 -3.57 1.97 2.57
N GLU A 21 -4.24 0.85 2.86
CA GLU A 21 -3.62 -0.29 3.52
C GLU A 21 -2.42 -0.83 2.72
N TRP A 22 -2.50 -0.82 1.40
CA TRP A 22 -1.42 -1.27 0.52
C TRP A 22 -0.25 -0.31 0.54
N ASP A 23 -0.49 0.99 0.47
CA ASP A 23 0.58 2.00 0.58
C ASP A 23 1.32 1.89 1.90
N ARG A 24 0.57 1.74 3.00
CA ARG A 24 1.14 1.51 4.33
C ARG A 24 2.01 0.25 4.38
N ARG A 25 1.61 -0.83 3.68
CA ARG A 25 2.39 -2.07 3.60
C ARG A 25 3.67 -1.89 2.80
N ILE A 26 3.61 -1.20 1.66
CA ILE A 26 4.78 -0.94 0.82
C ILE A 26 5.77 0.01 1.52
N ARG A 27 5.31 1.05 2.22
CA ARG A 27 6.19 1.94 2.97
C ARG A 27 7.00 1.23 4.05
N ARG A 28 6.44 0.19 4.68
CA ARG A 28 7.14 -0.63 5.67
C ARG A 28 8.26 -1.49 5.06
N THR A 29 8.28 -1.72 3.75
CA THR A 29 9.36 -2.49 3.10
C THR A 29 10.59 -1.63 2.82
N GLY A 30 10.44 -0.30 2.77
CA GLY A 30 11.49 0.62 2.35
C GLY A 30 11.63 0.81 0.84
N CYS A 31 10.82 0.11 0.03
CA CYS A 31 10.89 0.13 -1.45
C CYS A 31 9.74 0.94 -2.09
N PHE A 32 9.21 1.93 -1.36
CA PHE A 32 8.01 2.66 -1.79
C PHE A 32 8.23 3.46 -3.08
N LYS A 33 9.41 4.07 -3.22
CA LYS A 33 9.74 4.89 -4.37
C LYS A 33 9.85 4.04 -5.65
N GLU A 34 10.50 2.90 -5.56
CA GLU A 34 10.70 1.98 -6.68
C GLU A 34 9.38 1.31 -7.10
N ASN A 35 8.51 1.00 -6.13
CA ASN A 35 7.15 0.55 -6.40
C ASN A 35 6.33 1.62 -7.16
N GLU A 36 6.39 2.87 -6.69
CA GLU A 36 5.70 3.99 -7.33
C GLU A 36 6.19 4.21 -8.77
N ASP A 37 7.51 4.20 -9.01
CA ASP A 37 8.10 4.34 -10.34
C ASP A 37 7.65 3.22 -11.29
N LEU A 38 7.59 1.99 -10.79
CA LEU A 38 7.13 0.84 -11.55
C LEU A 38 5.64 0.95 -11.90
N LEU A 39 4.79 1.38 -10.96
CA LEU A 39 3.36 1.60 -11.19
C LEU A 39 3.11 2.73 -12.19
N ILE A 40 3.86 3.84 -12.10
CA ILE A 40 3.77 4.96 -13.04
C ILE A 40 4.14 4.51 -14.45
N CYS A 41 5.24 3.77 -14.63
CA CYS A 41 5.61 3.26 -15.95
C CYS A 41 4.50 2.38 -16.56
N HIS A 42 3.87 1.51 -15.75
CA HIS A 42 2.76 0.70 -16.25
C HIS A 42 1.52 1.54 -16.56
N ALA A 43 1.20 2.57 -15.76
CA ALA A 43 0.09 3.46 -16.03
C ALA A 43 0.28 4.21 -17.37
N ASP A 44 1.50 4.66 -17.66
CA ASP A 44 1.82 5.38 -18.90
C ASP A 44 1.85 4.48 -20.14
N THR A 45 2.39 3.28 -20.00
CA THR A 45 2.64 2.37 -21.14
C THR A 45 1.57 1.31 -21.34
N ASN A 46 0.82 1.01 -20.28
CA ASN A 46 -0.10 -0.12 -20.15
C ASN A 46 0.54 -1.48 -20.54
N ASP A 47 1.87 -1.60 -20.39
CA ASP A 47 2.63 -2.80 -20.75
C ASP A 47 3.86 -2.97 -19.84
N TRP A 48 3.75 -3.91 -18.89
CA TRP A 48 4.83 -4.25 -17.96
C TRP A 48 6.15 -4.64 -18.63
N ARG A 49 6.13 -5.14 -19.86
CA ARG A 49 7.35 -5.52 -20.59
C ARG A 49 8.20 -4.32 -20.99
N LYS A 50 7.63 -3.11 -20.98
CA LYS A 50 8.37 -1.86 -21.24
C LYS A 50 9.00 -1.28 -19.97
N CYS A 51 8.62 -1.79 -18.80
CA CYS A 51 9.03 -1.30 -17.48
C CYS A 51 10.10 -2.19 -16.82
N LEU A 52 10.93 -2.89 -17.61
CA LEU A 52 11.92 -3.83 -17.09
C LEU A 52 13.00 -3.15 -16.24
N ARG A 53 13.28 -1.87 -16.50
CA ARG A 53 14.24 -1.08 -15.72
C ARG A 53 13.69 -0.78 -14.32
N GLU A 54 12.46 -0.30 -14.24
CA GLU A 54 11.76 0.01 -12.99
C GLU A 54 11.52 -1.27 -12.18
N MET A 55 11.20 -2.37 -12.88
CA MET A 55 11.07 -3.71 -12.28
C MET A 55 12.40 -4.21 -11.69
N ALA A 56 13.53 -3.95 -12.36
CA ALA A 56 14.84 -4.29 -11.82
C ALA A 56 15.13 -3.46 -10.57
N ALA A 57 14.90 -2.14 -10.62
CA ALA A 57 15.11 -1.26 -9.47
C ALA A 57 14.25 -1.65 -8.25
N PHE A 58 13.00 -2.08 -8.46
CA PHE A 58 12.12 -2.54 -7.37
C PHE A 58 12.57 -3.87 -6.71
N LYS A 59 13.42 -4.66 -7.38
CA LYS A 59 13.85 -5.98 -6.89
C LYS A 59 15.14 -5.96 -6.08
N GLU A 60 15.93 -4.90 -6.18
CA GLU A 60 17.20 -4.74 -5.43
C GLU A 60 16.95 -4.48 -3.94
#